data_AF-A0A150GHX5-F1
#
_entry.id   AF-A0A150GHX5-F1
#
_cell.length_a   1.000
_cell.length_b   1.000
_cell.length_c   1.000
_cell.angle_alpha   90.00
_cell.angle_beta   90.00
_cell.angle_gamma   90.00
#
_symmetry.space_group_name_H-M   'P 1'
#
loop_
_entity.id
_entity.type
_entity.pdbx_description
1 polymer ?
#
loop_
_entity_poly.entity_id
_entity_poly.type
_entity_poly.pdbx_seq_one_letter_code
_entity_poly.pdbx_strand_id
1 'polypeptide(L)'
;MDKGAVQSLMAAATGLLPGQLIGEELSGQLSAILKPSLAKPRAFVSLSVSGLSASELGGPFANRQHRSVELTGDGCPAMAIVNGLSALSAANPNVPLLVLDHEGMQNCESGCIEQNLASAAKELDVDLSGLDLTQQEVKLFAVELAGVYAGVKNQLAAVQKRAELKVEQDDVELYEVSLMGLHGLVAKQGADSAAATAATNAVLRLLRWAVESIDAAYGGDAVYQVLLLHSGPARAQTVAQLAAWKSDTRRQLLTATYPPTDEKAAAKLFSTKAAGYGTFVLLVYFSLAAVYCMCYMPFKQDTLLYGSKKEQ
;
A
#
# COMPACT_ATOMS: atom_id res chain seq x y z
N MET A 1 13.71 8.33 8.78
CA MET A 1 13.13 7.03 9.19
C MET A 1 14.07 5.93 8.77
N ASP A 2 14.37 4.99 9.66
CA ASP A 2 15.16 3.80 9.31
C ASP A 2 14.34 2.86 8.39
N LYS A 3 15.00 2.15 7.47
CA LYS A 3 14.32 1.33 6.43
C LYS A 3 13.48 0.20 7.05
N GLY A 4 13.96 -0.38 8.15
CA GLY A 4 13.23 -1.43 8.89
C GLY A 4 11.94 -0.93 9.54
N ALA A 5 11.88 0.36 9.92
CA ALA A 5 10.68 0.95 10.52
C ALA A 5 9.53 1.08 9.52
N VAL A 6 9.82 1.45 8.26
CA VAL A 6 8.81 1.57 7.20
C VAL A 6 8.24 0.20 6.84
N GLN A 7 9.09 -0.81 6.70
CA GLN A 7 8.66 -2.19 6.42
C GLN A 7 7.76 -2.76 7.52
N SER A 8 8.13 -2.55 8.78
CA SER A 8 7.36 -3.01 9.93
C SER A 8 5.99 -2.32 10.00
N LEU A 9 5.94 -1.02 9.72
CA LEU A 9 4.71 -0.23 9.66
C LEU A 9 3.76 -0.73 8.57
N MET A 10 4.29 -1.02 7.38
CA MET A 10 3.50 -1.53 6.27
C MET A 10 3.02 -2.97 6.52
N ALA A 11 3.87 -3.82 7.10
CA ALA A 11 3.49 -5.19 7.48
C ALA A 11 2.31 -5.19 8.45
N ALA A 12 2.38 -4.34 9.46
CA ALA A 12 1.31 -4.13 10.42
C ALA A 12 0.03 -3.61 9.73
N ALA A 13 0.13 -2.54 8.94
CA ALA A 13 -1.02 -1.92 8.28
C ALA A 13 -1.73 -2.84 7.28
N THR A 14 -1.01 -3.81 6.71
CA THR A 14 -1.54 -4.79 5.73
C THR A 14 -1.90 -6.13 6.38
N GLY A 15 -1.49 -6.37 7.63
CA GLY A 15 -1.57 -7.68 8.27
C GLY A 15 -0.71 -8.76 7.59
N LEU A 16 0.32 -8.36 6.85
CA LEU A 16 1.22 -9.25 6.12
C LEU A 16 2.48 -9.58 6.91
N LEU A 17 3.16 -10.66 6.51
CA LEU A 17 4.44 -11.02 7.12
C LEU A 17 5.50 -9.96 6.77
N PRO A 18 6.20 -9.40 7.76
CA PRO A 18 7.27 -8.45 7.49
C PRO A 18 8.45 -9.17 6.81
N GLY A 19 9.12 -8.49 5.89
CA GLY A 19 10.33 -9.01 5.25
C GLY A 19 11.54 -9.16 6.18
N GLN A 20 11.47 -8.60 7.40
CA GLN A 20 12.51 -8.66 8.44
C GLN A 20 11.88 -8.76 9.84
N LEU A 21 12.64 -9.24 10.83
CA LEU A 21 12.20 -9.33 12.23
C LEU A 21 11.95 -7.92 12.81
N ILE A 22 10.77 -7.72 13.41
CA ILE A 22 10.39 -6.44 14.05
C ILE A 22 10.94 -6.42 15.47
N GLY A 23 11.75 -5.40 15.82
CA GLY A 23 12.23 -5.18 17.19
C GLY A 23 11.15 -4.68 18.16
N GLU A 24 11.35 -4.85 19.47
CA GLU A 24 10.38 -4.48 20.52
C GLU A 24 9.95 -3.01 20.49
N GLU A 25 10.87 -2.09 20.20
CA GLU A 25 10.61 -0.64 20.17
C GLU A 25 9.64 -0.24 19.05
N LEU A 26 9.72 -0.92 17.89
CA LEU A 26 8.79 -0.74 16.77
C LEU A 26 7.43 -1.39 17.04
N SER A 27 7.41 -2.53 17.75
CA SER A 27 6.18 -3.21 18.16
C SER A 27 5.28 -2.31 19.02
N GLY A 28 5.85 -1.57 19.97
CA GLY A 28 5.12 -0.63 20.82
C GLY A 28 4.47 0.52 20.03
N GLN A 29 5.16 1.04 19.02
CA GLN A 29 4.61 2.06 18.12
C GLN A 29 3.50 1.48 17.23
N LEU A 30 3.65 0.25 16.74
CA LEU A 30 2.67 -0.46 15.91
C LEU A 30 1.34 -0.72 16.65
N SER A 31 1.38 -1.04 17.94
CA SER A 31 0.19 -1.25 18.77
C SER A 31 -0.63 0.02 19.03
N ALA A 32 -0.02 1.20 19.00
CA ALA A 32 -0.74 2.48 19.07
C ALA A 32 -1.37 2.87 17.72
N ILE A 33 -0.95 2.18 16.66
CA ILE A 33 -1.15 2.52 15.25
C ILE A 33 -2.28 1.67 14.63
N LEU A 34 -2.36 0.40 15.02
CA LEU A 34 -3.39 -0.52 14.57
C LEU A 34 -4.68 -0.27 15.35
N LYS A 35 -5.79 -0.05 14.64
CA LYS A 35 -7.12 -0.24 15.23
C LYS A 35 -7.18 -1.65 15.84
N PRO A 36 -7.99 -1.88 16.89
CA PRO A 36 -8.12 -3.18 17.54
C PRO A 36 -8.81 -4.26 16.67
N SER A 37 -8.97 -4.05 15.35
CA SER A 37 -9.46 -5.09 14.45
C SER A 37 -8.30 -5.96 13.96
N LEU A 38 -8.29 -7.21 14.41
CA LEU A 38 -7.40 -8.29 13.94
C LEU A 38 -7.63 -8.68 12.46
N ALA A 39 -8.55 -8.01 11.74
CA ALA A 39 -8.88 -8.31 10.35
C ALA A 39 -7.91 -7.60 9.40
N LYS A 40 -7.34 -8.36 8.45
CA LYS A 40 -6.55 -7.80 7.34
C LYS A 40 -7.46 -6.96 6.45
N PRO A 41 -7.04 -5.76 6.01
CA PRO A 41 -7.82 -5.00 5.04
C PRO A 41 -7.85 -5.73 3.69
N ARG A 42 -8.90 -5.50 2.90
CA ARG A 42 -8.96 -6.05 1.54
C ARG A 42 -8.07 -5.31 0.56
N ALA A 43 -7.83 -4.02 0.78
CA ALA A 43 -6.94 -3.22 -0.06
C ALA A 43 -6.03 -2.31 0.76
N PHE A 44 -4.77 -2.19 0.32
CA PHE A 44 -3.83 -1.20 0.84
C PHE A 44 -3.32 -0.35 -0.30
N VAL A 45 -3.50 0.97 -0.21
CA VAL A 45 -3.10 1.94 -1.22
C VAL A 45 -2.00 2.82 -0.67
N SER A 46 -0.84 2.77 -1.30
CA SER A 46 0.28 3.69 -1.08
C SER A 46 0.29 4.76 -2.17
N LEU A 47 0.06 6.00 -1.77
CA LEU A 47 0.03 7.16 -2.65
C LEU A 47 1.22 8.07 -2.37
N SER A 48 2.09 8.26 -3.35
CA SER A 48 3.18 9.24 -3.31
C SER A 48 2.81 10.44 -4.19
N VAL A 49 2.61 11.62 -3.59
CA VAL A 49 2.29 12.85 -4.33
C VAL A 49 3.33 13.93 -4.05
N SER A 50 3.72 14.66 -5.10
CA SER A 50 4.54 15.87 -4.98
C SER A 50 3.87 17.06 -5.64
N GLY A 51 4.07 18.25 -5.06
CA GLY A 51 3.48 19.50 -5.54
C GLY A 51 2.11 19.85 -4.94
N LEU A 52 1.63 19.09 -3.94
CA LEU A 52 0.47 19.44 -3.11
C LEU A 52 0.87 19.75 -1.68
N SER A 53 0.14 20.66 -1.04
CA SER A 53 0.20 20.92 0.39
C SER A 53 -0.65 19.91 1.18
N ALA A 54 -0.33 19.75 2.47
CA ALA A 54 -1.11 18.90 3.38
C ALA A 54 -2.57 19.38 3.53
N SER A 55 -2.80 20.70 3.48
CA SER A 55 -4.14 21.28 3.53
C SER A 55 -5.01 20.89 2.33
N GLU A 56 -4.43 20.78 1.14
CA GLU A 56 -5.17 20.43 -0.08
C GLU A 56 -5.59 18.95 -0.09
N LEU A 57 -4.77 18.07 0.50
CA LEU A 57 -5.09 16.64 0.60
C LEU A 57 -6.10 16.29 1.68
N GLY A 58 -6.37 17.18 2.64
CA GLY A 58 -7.33 16.90 3.71
C GLY A 58 -8.75 16.60 3.20
N GLY A 59 -9.15 17.17 2.05
CA GLY A 59 -10.47 16.98 1.45
C GLY A 59 -10.72 15.55 0.93
N PRO A 60 -9.95 15.05 -0.05
CA PRO A 60 -10.14 13.72 -0.63
C PRO A 60 -10.14 12.57 0.38
N PHE A 61 -9.39 12.72 1.49
CA PHE A 61 -9.25 11.70 2.53
C PHE A 61 -10.06 12.00 3.81
N ALA A 62 -10.94 13.02 3.79
CA ALA A 62 -11.81 13.33 4.91
C ALA A 62 -12.66 12.11 5.28
N ASN A 63 -12.77 11.80 6.58
CA ASN A 63 -13.46 10.64 7.16
C ASN A 63 -12.80 9.27 6.97
N ARG A 64 -11.58 9.20 6.43
CA ARG A 64 -10.84 7.95 6.23
C ARG A 64 -9.63 7.86 7.14
N GLN A 65 -9.24 6.63 7.45
CA GLN A 65 -7.93 6.38 8.07
C GLN A 65 -6.85 6.58 7.02
N HIS A 66 -6.34 7.80 6.96
CA HIS A 66 -5.15 8.14 6.18
C HIS A 66 -4.03 8.52 7.13
N ARG A 67 -2.81 8.19 6.73
CA ARG A 67 -1.59 8.67 7.41
C ARG A 67 -0.84 9.56 6.47
N SER A 68 -0.74 10.84 6.81
CA SER A 68 0.25 11.71 6.21
C SER A 68 1.57 11.49 6.92
N VAL A 69 2.55 10.96 6.22
CA VAL A 69 3.94 11.02 6.70
C VAL A 69 4.61 12.15 5.95
N GLU A 70 4.88 13.24 6.64
CA GLU A 70 5.65 14.36 6.10
C GLU A 70 7.13 14.06 6.32
N LEU A 71 7.87 13.88 5.22
CA LEU A 71 9.26 13.45 5.28
C LEU A 71 10.18 14.61 4.88
N THR A 72 10.68 15.31 5.89
CA THR A 72 11.71 16.34 5.77
C THR A 72 13.09 15.71 6.00
N GLY A 73 13.92 15.57 4.96
CA GLY A 73 15.31 15.13 5.12
C GLY A 73 15.98 14.55 3.86
N ASP A 74 17.31 14.64 3.80
CA ASP A 74 18.14 14.11 2.71
C ASP A 74 18.23 12.58 2.76
N GLY A 75 17.24 11.91 2.16
CA GLY A 75 17.19 10.47 2.00
C GLY A 75 15.85 10.05 1.43
N CYS A 76 15.80 9.71 0.13
CA CYS A 76 14.57 9.63 -0.67
C CYS A 76 13.50 8.72 -0.01
N PRO A 77 12.47 9.28 0.64
CA PRO A 77 11.55 8.50 1.45
C PRO A 77 10.55 7.68 0.64
N ALA A 78 10.23 8.13 -0.57
CA ALA A 78 9.45 7.36 -1.55
C ALA A 78 10.13 6.03 -1.90
N MET A 79 11.47 6.02 -1.97
CA MET A 79 12.22 4.77 -2.16
C MET A 79 12.12 3.85 -0.95
N ALA A 80 12.00 4.37 0.27
CA ALA A 80 11.82 3.53 1.46
C ALA A 80 10.44 2.86 1.46
N ILE A 81 9.40 3.58 1.05
CA ILE A 81 8.04 3.04 0.86
C ILE A 81 8.03 1.97 -0.24
N VAL A 82 8.58 2.29 -1.40
CA VAL A 82 8.72 1.36 -2.52
C VAL A 82 9.49 0.11 -2.11
N ASN A 83 10.64 0.24 -1.46
CA ASN A 83 11.40 -0.89 -0.94
C ASN A 83 10.64 -1.66 0.15
N GLY A 84 9.77 -0.98 0.89
CA GLY A 84 8.90 -1.59 1.89
C GLY A 84 7.84 -2.50 1.27
N LEU A 85 7.09 -1.97 0.30
CA LEU A 85 6.08 -2.71 -0.45
C LEU A 85 6.68 -3.86 -1.24
N SER A 86 7.82 -3.62 -1.88
CA SER A 86 8.62 -4.62 -2.58
C SER A 86 9.02 -5.77 -1.66
N ALA A 87 9.54 -5.47 -0.46
CA ALA A 87 9.92 -6.50 0.51
C ALA A 87 8.71 -7.27 1.05
N LEU A 88 7.56 -6.60 1.22
CA LEU A 88 6.32 -7.25 1.64
C LEU A 88 5.75 -8.17 0.58
N SER A 89 5.68 -7.72 -0.67
CA SER A 89 5.24 -8.56 -1.79
C SER A 89 6.17 -9.76 -1.96
N ALA A 90 7.49 -9.56 -1.88
CA ALA A 90 8.46 -10.67 -1.94
C ALA A 90 8.31 -11.68 -0.78
N ALA A 91 7.94 -11.24 0.43
CA ALA A 91 7.68 -12.13 1.57
C ALA A 91 6.31 -12.85 1.47
N ASN A 92 5.39 -12.31 0.67
CA ASN A 92 4.01 -12.77 0.52
C ASN A 92 3.67 -12.97 -0.96
N PRO A 93 4.15 -14.05 -1.61
CA PRO A 93 4.05 -14.23 -3.07
C PRO A 93 2.63 -14.36 -3.62
N ASN A 94 1.62 -14.54 -2.76
CA ASN A 94 0.21 -14.58 -3.16
C ASN A 94 -0.44 -13.18 -3.16
N VAL A 95 0.30 -12.14 -2.74
CA VAL A 95 -0.17 -10.77 -2.62
C VAL A 95 0.29 -9.99 -3.86
N PRO A 96 -0.63 -9.60 -4.76
CA PRO A 96 -0.27 -8.79 -5.92
C PRO A 96 0.09 -7.37 -5.48
N LEU A 97 1.20 -6.85 -6.01
CA LEU A 97 1.56 -5.43 -5.95
C LEU A 97 1.31 -4.81 -7.34
N LEU A 98 0.32 -3.94 -7.42
CA LEU A 98 -0.13 -3.30 -8.65
C LEU A 98 0.30 -1.83 -8.65
N VAL A 99 1.10 -1.46 -9.65
CA VAL A 99 1.59 -0.08 -9.82
C VAL A 99 0.64 0.63 -10.79
N LEU A 100 -0.41 1.27 -10.25
CA LEU A 100 -1.60 1.63 -11.02
C LEU A 100 -1.31 2.67 -12.11
N ASP A 101 -0.46 3.67 -11.83
CA ASP A 101 -0.08 4.69 -12.81
C ASP A 101 0.72 4.08 -13.98
N HIS A 102 1.43 2.98 -13.73
CA HIS A 102 2.11 2.24 -14.76
C HIS A 102 1.17 1.29 -15.52
N GLU A 103 0.39 0.49 -14.81
CA GLU A 103 -0.51 -0.51 -15.41
C GLU A 103 -1.58 0.12 -16.30
N GLY A 104 -2.09 1.31 -15.93
CA GLY A 104 -2.99 2.06 -16.78
C GLY A 104 -2.38 2.50 -18.12
N MET A 105 -1.05 2.47 -18.24
CA MET A 105 -0.31 2.79 -19.45
C MET A 105 0.27 1.54 -20.14
N GLN A 106 0.16 0.36 -19.54
CA GLN A 106 0.59 -0.88 -20.19
C GLN A 106 -0.31 -1.15 -21.40
N ASN A 107 0.32 -1.48 -22.53
CA ASN A 107 -0.36 -1.71 -23.81
C ASN A 107 -1.13 -0.48 -24.36
N CYS A 108 -0.79 0.73 -23.92
CA CYS A 108 -1.36 1.95 -24.45
C CYS A 108 -0.80 2.23 -25.85
N GLU A 109 -1.61 1.99 -26.88
CA GLU A 109 -1.28 2.27 -28.29
C GLU A 109 -1.41 3.78 -28.62
N SER A 110 -1.13 4.17 -29.87
CA SER A 110 -1.20 5.57 -30.31
C SER A 110 -2.58 6.18 -30.02
N GLY A 111 -2.61 7.32 -29.32
CA GLY A 111 -3.84 8.05 -28.99
C GLY A 111 -4.52 7.63 -27.70
N CYS A 112 -4.08 6.55 -27.03
CA CYS A 112 -4.73 6.07 -25.80
C CYS A 112 -4.53 7.06 -24.64
N ILE A 113 -3.41 7.79 -24.60
CA ILE A 113 -3.14 8.80 -23.56
C ILE A 113 -4.15 9.94 -23.66
N GLU A 114 -4.37 10.45 -24.86
CA GLU A 114 -5.32 11.52 -25.15
C GLU A 114 -6.76 11.08 -24.86
N GLN A 115 -7.12 9.84 -25.20
CA GLN A 115 -8.43 9.27 -24.89
C GLN A 115 -8.66 9.10 -23.39
N ASN A 116 -7.67 8.57 -22.65
CA ASN A 116 -7.73 8.41 -21.21
C ASN A 116 -7.77 9.76 -20.51
N LEU A 117 -7.01 10.75 -21.00
CA LEU A 117 -7.02 12.12 -20.49
C LEU A 117 -8.37 12.81 -20.73
N ALA A 118 -8.94 12.67 -21.94
CA ALA A 118 -10.26 13.21 -22.26
C ALA A 118 -11.38 12.54 -21.43
N SER A 119 -11.26 11.22 -21.22
CA SER A 119 -12.19 10.46 -20.37
C SER A 119 -12.07 10.90 -18.92
N ALA A 120 -10.85 11.08 -18.40
CA ALA A 120 -10.60 11.60 -17.06
C ALA A 120 -11.15 13.02 -16.91
N ALA A 121 -10.88 13.92 -17.87
CA ALA A 121 -11.41 15.29 -17.84
C ALA A 121 -12.94 15.31 -17.77
N LYS A 122 -13.60 14.45 -18.54
CA LYS A 122 -15.06 14.33 -18.55
C LYS A 122 -15.61 13.72 -17.25
N GLU A 123 -15.04 12.60 -16.79
CA GLU A 123 -15.51 11.88 -15.60
C GLU A 123 -15.31 12.70 -14.32
N LEU A 124 -14.17 13.40 -14.24
CA LEU A 124 -13.81 14.22 -13.10
C LEU A 124 -14.39 15.64 -13.17
N ASP A 125 -15.02 16.01 -14.29
CA ASP A 125 -15.51 17.37 -14.56
C ASP A 125 -14.40 18.41 -14.37
N VAL A 126 -13.26 18.17 -15.02
CA VAL A 126 -12.07 19.02 -14.95
C VAL A 126 -11.80 19.63 -16.31
N ASP A 127 -11.58 20.95 -16.34
CA ASP A 127 -11.08 21.64 -17.51
C ASP A 127 -9.55 21.55 -17.59
N LEU A 128 -9.05 20.88 -18.62
CA LEU A 128 -7.63 20.74 -18.92
C LEU A 128 -7.17 21.64 -20.08
N SER A 129 -8.03 22.53 -20.61
CA SER A 129 -7.68 23.38 -21.75
C SER A 129 -6.56 24.37 -21.46
N GLY A 130 -6.31 24.67 -20.18
CA GLY A 130 -5.19 25.51 -19.73
C GLY A 130 -3.83 24.81 -19.75
N LEU A 131 -3.78 23.51 -20.11
CA LEU A 131 -2.56 22.72 -20.15
C LEU A 131 -2.01 22.63 -21.58
N ASP A 132 -0.85 23.24 -21.79
CA ASP A 132 -0.13 23.14 -23.06
C ASP A 132 0.63 21.80 -23.15
N LEU A 133 -0.02 20.82 -23.77
CA LEU A 133 0.55 19.48 -24.00
C LEU A 133 1.79 19.48 -24.90
N THR A 134 2.25 20.61 -25.47
CA THR A 134 3.54 20.65 -26.17
C THR A 134 4.71 20.67 -25.19
N GLN A 135 4.50 21.16 -23.97
CA GLN A 135 5.51 21.27 -22.91
C GLN A 135 5.76 19.93 -22.23
N GLN A 136 7.03 19.62 -21.95
CA GLN A 136 7.43 18.30 -21.47
C GLN A 136 6.91 17.99 -20.06
N GLU A 137 6.89 18.99 -19.19
CA GLU A 137 6.34 18.94 -17.83
C GLU A 137 4.84 18.68 -17.83
N VAL A 138 4.11 19.31 -18.74
CA VAL A 138 2.66 19.14 -18.90
C VAL A 138 2.36 17.76 -19.49
N LYS A 139 3.17 17.28 -20.44
CA LYS A 139 3.09 15.90 -20.95
C LYS A 139 3.29 14.88 -19.84
N LEU A 140 4.32 15.06 -19.00
CA LEU A 140 4.57 14.15 -17.88
C LEU A 140 3.36 14.11 -16.95
N PHE A 141 2.86 15.28 -16.55
CA PHE A 141 1.65 15.40 -15.75
C PHE A 141 0.43 14.69 -16.38
N ALA A 142 0.17 14.95 -17.68
CA ALA A 142 -0.95 14.37 -18.40
C ALA A 142 -0.87 12.84 -18.49
N VAL A 143 0.33 12.29 -18.73
CA VAL A 143 0.58 10.85 -18.75
C VAL A 143 0.29 10.23 -17.38
N GLU A 144 0.69 10.88 -16.30
CA GLU A 144 0.43 10.38 -14.95
C GLU A 144 -1.06 10.42 -14.60
N LEU A 145 -1.75 11.52 -14.94
CA LEU A 145 -3.18 11.67 -14.71
C LEU A 145 -3.97 10.59 -15.48
N ALA A 146 -3.65 10.41 -16.76
CA ALA A 146 -4.26 9.40 -17.61
C ALA A 146 -3.94 7.97 -17.13
N GLY A 147 -2.70 7.72 -16.74
CA GLY A 147 -2.25 6.42 -16.25
C GLY A 147 -2.94 6.02 -14.95
N VAL A 148 -3.03 6.92 -13.97
CA VAL A 148 -3.74 6.64 -12.72
C VAL A 148 -5.23 6.42 -12.97
N TYR A 149 -5.87 7.27 -13.79
CA TYR A 149 -7.28 7.10 -14.14
C TYR A 149 -7.54 5.73 -14.77
N ALA A 150 -6.76 5.36 -15.78
CA ALA A 150 -6.89 4.08 -16.46
C ALA A 150 -6.59 2.89 -15.53
N GLY A 151 -5.54 2.99 -14.71
CA GLY A 151 -5.15 1.96 -13.75
C GLY A 151 -6.23 1.69 -12.71
N VAL A 152 -6.77 2.74 -12.09
CA VAL A 152 -7.87 2.63 -11.14
C VAL A 152 -9.11 2.03 -11.81
N LYS A 153 -9.48 2.52 -13.01
CA LYS A 153 -10.63 2.01 -13.76
C LYS A 153 -10.51 0.52 -14.09
N ASN A 154 -9.33 0.09 -14.55
CA ASN A 154 -9.05 -1.32 -14.83
C ASN A 154 -9.18 -2.17 -13.57
N GLN A 155 -8.69 -1.68 -12.43
CA GLN A 155 -8.80 -2.40 -11.17
C GLN A 155 -10.24 -2.49 -10.68
N LEU A 156 -11.03 -1.42 -10.79
CA LEU A 156 -12.45 -1.46 -10.45
C LEU A 156 -13.21 -2.50 -11.29
N ALA A 157 -12.91 -2.57 -12.59
CA ALA A 157 -13.47 -3.59 -13.47
C ALA A 157 -13.03 -5.01 -13.06
N ALA A 158 -11.77 -5.19 -12.64
CA ALA A 158 -11.28 -6.47 -12.15
C ALA A 158 -11.94 -6.90 -10.83
N VAL A 159 -12.17 -5.97 -9.90
CA VAL A 159 -12.91 -6.22 -8.65
C VAL A 159 -14.36 -6.60 -8.95
N GLN A 160 -15.04 -5.83 -9.81
CA GLN A 160 -16.41 -6.10 -10.19
C GLN A 160 -16.54 -7.48 -10.85
N LYS A 161 -15.65 -7.82 -11.79
CA LYS A 161 -15.64 -9.13 -12.46
C LYS A 161 -15.43 -10.27 -11.46
N ARG A 162 -14.56 -10.11 -10.46
CA ARG A 162 -14.38 -11.11 -9.39
C ARG A 162 -15.64 -11.29 -8.55
N ALA A 163 -16.32 -10.20 -8.20
CA ALA A 163 -17.58 -10.23 -7.48
C ALA A 163 -18.68 -10.95 -8.29
N GLU A 164 -18.78 -10.69 -9.59
CA GLU A 164 -19.71 -11.38 -10.50
C GLU A 164 -19.42 -12.88 -10.59
N LEU A 165 -18.14 -13.25 -10.62
CA LEU A 165 -17.69 -14.65 -10.63
C LEU A 165 -17.75 -15.33 -9.24
N LYS A 166 -18.14 -14.59 -8.19
CA LYS A 166 -18.17 -15.06 -6.79
C LYS A 166 -16.85 -15.67 -6.32
N VAL A 167 -15.74 -15.14 -6.83
CA VAL A 167 -14.40 -15.52 -6.39
C VAL A 167 -14.10 -14.71 -5.14
N GLU A 168 -13.97 -15.39 -4.00
CA GLU A 168 -13.52 -14.75 -2.77
C GLU A 168 -12.08 -14.27 -2.92
N GLN A 169 -11.79 -13.15 -2.27
CA GLN A 169 -10.46 -12.58 -2.24
C GLN A 169 -9.70 -13.20 -1.06
N ASP A 170 -8.64 -13.95 -1.36
CA ASP A 170 -7.90 -14.72 -0.35
C ASP A 170 -6.93 -13.86 0.49
N ASP A 171 -6.39 -12.76 -0.05
CA ASP A 171 -5.44 -11.89 0.65
C ASP A 171 -5.59 -10.42 0.24
N VAL A 172 -4.91 -9.52 0.97
CA VAL A 172 -4.89 -8.08 0.67
C VAL A 172 -4.32 -7.79 -0.72
N GLU A 173 -4.82 -6.76 -1.39
CA GLU A 173 -4.22 -6.24 -2.62
C GLU A 173 -3.43 -4.97 -2.33
N LEU A 174 -2.20 -4.88 -2.83
CA LEU A 174 -1.33 -3.74 -2.65
C LEU A 174 -1.34 -2.87 -3.90
N TYR A 175 -1.65 -1.59 -3.73
CA TYR A 175 -1.62 -0.58 -4.78
C TYR A 175 -0.52 0.44 -4.51
N GLU A 176 0.24 0.76 -5.54
CA GLU A 176 1.18 1.88 -5.52
C GLU A 176 0.77 2.89 -6.60
N VAL A 177 0.76 4.16 -6.22
CA VAL A 177 0.47 5.30 -7.09
C VAL A 177 1.50 6.38 -6.86
N SER A 178 2.16 6.82 -7.93
CA SER A 178 3.11 7.92 -7.90
C SER A 178 2.70 9.07 -8.83
N LEU A 179 2.36 10.22 -8.24
CA LEU A 179 1.99 11.47 -8.92
C LEU A 179 3.03 12.57 -8.66
N MET A 180 3.95 12.75 -9.60
CA MET A 180 5.10 13.65 -9.47
C MET A 180 5.08 14.80 -10.48
N GLY A 181 4.33 14.68 -11.57
CA GLY A 181 4.27 15.64 -12.67
C GLY A 181 3.77 17.02 -12.25
N LEU A 182 2.91 17.08 -11.21
CA LEU A 182 2.45 18.35 -10.64
C LEU A 182 3.61 19.18 -10.08
N HIS A 183 4.57 18.54 -9.40
CA HIS A 183 5.76 19.25 -8.90
C HIS A 183 6.59 19.86 -10.05
N GLY A 184 6.78 19.12 -11.14
CA GLY A 184 7.49 19.63 -12.32
C GLY A 184 6.78 20.84 -12.95
N LEU A 185 5.45 20.81 -12.99
CA LEU A 185 4.63 21.88 -13.52
C LEU A 185 4.67 23.13 -12.61
N VAL A 186 4.51 22.95 -11.29
CA VAL A 186 4.61 24.02 -10.29
C VAL A 186 6.00 24.66 -10.27
N ALA A 187 7.06 23.85 -10.36
CA ALA A 187 8.44 24.34 -10.37
C ALA A 187 8.74 25.19 -11.62
N LYS A 188 8.09 24.88 -12.75
CA LYS A 188 8.35 25.57 -14.03
C LYS A 188 7.48 26.81 -14.23
N GLN A 189 6.20 26.74 -13.87
CA GLN A 189 5.21 27.79 -14.16
C GLN A 189 4.84 28.63 -12.92
N GLY A 190 5.21 28.19 -11.72
CA GLY A 190 4.83 28.80 -10.45
C GLY A 190 3.50 28.25 -9.91
N ALA A 191 3.38 28.19 -8.59
CA ALA A 191 2.20 27.66 -7.90
C ALA A 191 0.91 28.43 -8.20
N ASP A 192 1.01 29.76 -8.38
CA ASP A 192 -0.13 30.64 -8.64
C ASP A 192 -0.52 30.72 -10.13
N SER A 193 0.15 29.95 -11.01
CA SER A 193 -0.20 29.94 -12.42
C SER A 193 -1.55 29.28 -12.67
N ALA A 194 -2.25 29.72 -13.71
CA ALA A 194 -3.54 29.12 -14.11
C ALA A 194 -3.40 27.62 -14.42
N ALA A 195 -2.29 27.21 -15.05
CA ALA A 195 -1.99 25.82 -15.32
C ALA A 195 -1.73 25.01 -14.05
N ALA A 196 -0.97 25.55 -13.08
CA ALA A 196 -0.75 24.87 -11.79
C ALA A 196 -2.04 24.73 -10.99
N THR A 197 -2.91 25.74 -11.01
CA THR A 197 -4.23 25.69 -10.37
C THR A 197 -5.12 24.64 -11.02
N ALA A 198 -5.18 24.60 -12.36
CA ALA A 198 -5.94 23.60 -13.12
C ALA A 198 -5.42 22.19 -12.87
N ALA A 199 -4.10 21.99 -12.92
CA ALA A 199 -3.46 20.71 -12.64
C ALA A 199 -3.69 20.24 -11.19
N THR A 200 -3.62 21.15 -10.22
CA THR A 200 -3.90 20.86 -8.80
C THR A 200 -5.34 20.40 -8.61
N ASN A 201 -6.31 21.12 -9.18
CA ASN A 201 -7.72 20.73 -9.15
C ASN A 201 -7.94 19.36 -9.81
N ALA A 202 -7.31 19.12 -10.97
CA ALA A 202 -7.36 17.84 -11.66
C ALA A 202 -6.89 16.67 -10.78
N VAL A 203 -5.74 16.84 -10.09
CA VAL A 203 -5.21 15.83 -9.18
C VAL A 203 -6.14 15.63 -7.99
N LEU A 204 -6.63 16.69 -7.36
CA LEU A 204 -7.52 16.57 -6.21
C LEU A 204 -8.83 15.87 -6.56
N ARG A 205 -9.42 16.16 -7.73
CA ARG A 205 -10.62 15.47 -8.21
C ARG A 205 -10.34 14.02 -8.57
N LEU A 206 -9.22 13.73 -9.23
CA LEU A 206 -8.81 12.36 -9.53
C LEU A 206 -8.62 11.54 -8.25
N LEU A 207 -7.92 12.10 -7.26
CA LEU A 207 -7.68 11.45 -5.98
C LEU A 207 -9.00 11.19 -5.24
N ARG A 208 -9.90 12.18 -5.22
CA ARG A 208 -11.22 12.02 -4.61
C ARG A 208 -12.00 10.90 -5.27
N TRP A 209 -12.12 10.92 -6.59
CA TRP A 209 -12.81 9.88 -7.36
C TRP A 209 -12.18 8.50 -7.15
N ALA A 210 -10.85 8.40 -7.18
CA ALA A 210 -10.16 7.12 -7.01
C ALA A 210 -10.38 6.55 -5.61
N VAL A 211 -10.27 7.38 -4.58
CA VAL A 211 -10.50 6.98 -3.19
C VAL A 211 -11.95 6.55 -2.98
N GLU A 212 -12.93 7.34 -3.44
CA GLU A 212 -14.36 7.02 -3.33
C GLU A 212 -14.71 5.73 -4.08
N SER A 213 -14.13 5.52 -5.27
CA SER A 213 -14.39 4.33 -6.08
C SER A 213 -13.76 3.07 -5.51
N ILE A 214 -12.51 3.16 -5.02
CA ILE A 214 -11.83 2.03 -4.37
C ILE A 214 -12.58 1.66 -3.09
N ASP A 215 -12.92 2.62 -2.23
CA ASP A 215 -13.70 2.34 -1.03
C ASP A 215 -15.03 1.65 -1.35
N ALA A 216 -15.76 2.14 -2.35
CA ALA A 216 -17.01 1.53 -2.77
C ALA A 216 -16.80 0.09 -3.24
N ALA A 217 -15.75 -0.18 -4.01
CA ALA A 217 -15.43 -1.51 -4.52
C ALA A 217 -15.04 -2.51 -3.42
N TYR A 218 -14.41 -2.04 -2.33
CA TYR A 218 -14.01 -2.88 -1.20
C TYR A 218 -14.94 -2.78 0.02
N GLY A 219 -16.08 -2.08 -0.08
CA GLY A 219 -17.03 -1.93 1.02
C GLY A 219 -16.48 -1.13 2.21
N GLY A 220 -15.58 -0.18 1.95
CA GLY A 220 -14.92 0.63 2.98
C GLY A 220 -13.76 -0.05 3.70
N ASP A 221 -13.34 -1.23 3.25
CA ASP A 221 -12.22 -1.99 3.83
C ASP A 221 -10.90 -1.79 3.06
N ALA A 222 -10.58 -0.51 2.81
CA ALA A 222 -9.34 -0.07 2.19
C ALA A 222 -8.56 0.86 3.13
N VAL A 223 -7.24 0.68 3.18
CA VAL A 223 -6.33 1.50 3.98
C VAL A 223 -5.45 2.34 3.06
N TYR A 224 -5.30 3.62 3.39
CA TYR A 224 -4.54 4.58 2.58
C TYR A 224 -3.32 5.10 3.35
N GLN A 225 -2.14 4.95 2.75
CA GLN A 225 -0.92 5.62 3.16
C GLN A 225 -0.61 6.72 2.15
N VAL A 226 -0.50 7.97 2.62
CA VAL A 226 -0.24 9.11 1.75
C VAL A 226 1.09 9.75 2.12
N LEU A 227 2.00 9.77 1.16
CA LEU A 227 3.29 10.43 1.26
C LEU A 227 3.27 11.75 0.48
N LEU A 228 3.45 12.85 1.20
CA LEU A 228 3.63 14.18 0.64
C LEU A 228 5.12 14.50 0.49
N LEU A 229 5.55 14.71 -0.75
CA LEU A 229 6.90 15.13 -1.08
C LEU A 229 6.93 16.65 -1.30
N HIS A 230 7.43 17.38 -0.29
CA HIS A 230 7.59 18.84 -0.32
C HIS A 230 8.59 19.31 -1.38
N SER A 231 9.70 18.59 -1.47
CA SER A 231 10.65 18.67 -2.58
C SER A 231 10.50 17.38 -3.38
N GLY A 232 10.49 17.47 -4.71
CA GLY A 232 10.68 16.30 -5.57
C GLY A 232 11.92 15.52 -5.13
N PRO A 233 12.07 14.25 -5.53
CA PRO A 233 13.19 13.42 -5.07
C PRO A 233 14.51 14.19 -5.18
N ALA A 234 15.35 14.19 -4.14
CA ALA A 234 16.52 15.09 -4.03
C ALA A 234 17.49 15.06 -5.23
N ARG A 235 17.40 14.05 -6.11
CA ARG A 235 18.17 13.88 -7.35
C ARG A 235 17.44 14.36 -8.62
N ALA A 236 16.21 14.84 -8.50
CA ALA A 236 15.30 15.19 -9.59
C ALA A 236 14.94 16.67 -9.58
N GLN A 237 15.95 17.52 -9.80
CA GLN A 237 15.75 18.97 -9.93
C GLN A 237 15.21 19.37 -11.31
N THR A 238 15.24 18.44 -12.28
CA THR A 238 14.75 18.66 -13.64
C THR A 238 13.69 17.61 -13.99
N VAL A 239 12.81 17.96 -14.93
CA VAL A 239 11.78 17.05 -15.48
C VAL A 239 12.40 15.75 -16.03
N ALA A 240 13.57 15.84 -16.68
CA ALA A 240 14.30 14.69 -17.20
C ALA A 240 14.80 13.76 -16.08
N GLN A 241 15.34 14.33 -15.01
CA GLN A 241 15.78 13.54 -13.84
C GLN A 241 14.58 12.94 -13.09
N LEU A 242 13.43 13.62 -13.05
CA LEU A 242 12.20 13.11 -12.46
C LEU A 242 11.67 11.90 -13.24
N ALA A 243 11.65 12.00 -14.57
CA ALA A 243 11.29 10.89 -15.46
C ALA A 243 12.26 9.69 -15.32
N ALA A 244 13.57 9.96 -15.24
CA ALA A 244 14.58 8.93 -15.02
C ALA A 244 14.41 8.26 -13.65
N TRP A 245 14.22 9.04 -12.58
CA TRP A 245 13.94 8.52 -11.24
C TRP A 245 12.69 7.64 -11.24
N LYS A 246 11.59 8.10 -11.86
CA LYS A 246 10.35 7.32 -11.97
C LYS A 246 10.58 5.99 -12.70
N SER A 247 11.33 6.01 -13.80
CA SER A 247 11.71 4.80 -14.53
C SER A 247 12.56 3.84 -13.68
N ASP A 248 13.52 4.34 -12.92
CA ASP A 248 14.38 3.53 -12.06
C ASP A 248 13.62 2.93 -10.87
N THR A 249 12.79 3.74 -10.20
CA THR A 249 11.90 3.29 -9.13
C THR A 249 10.93 2.22 -9.63
N ARG A 250 10.37 2.43 -10.82
CA ARG A 250 9.52 1.43 -11.49
C ARG A 250 10.26 0.13 -11.78
N ARG A 251 11.49 0.19 -12.28
CA ARG A 251 12.31 -1.02 -12.50
C ARG A 251 12.51 -1.79 -11.20
N GLN A 252 12.76 -1.08 -10.09
CA GLN A 252 12.92 -1.72 -8.79
C GLN A 252 11.62 -2.36 -8.28
N LEU A 253 10.48 -1.68 -8.42
CA LEU A 253 9.15 -2.21 -8.09
C LEU A 253 8.82 -3.46 -8.90
N LEU A 254 9.01 -3.41 -10.22
CA LEU A 254 8.73 -4.55 -11.09
C LEU A 254 9.66 -5.73 -10.81
N THR A 255 10.94 -5.49 -10.53
CA THR A 255 11.90 -6.54 -10.15
C THR A 255 11.53 -7.19 -8.82
N ALA A 256 10.90 -6.45 -7.90
CA ALA A 256 10.47 -7.00 -6.62
C ALA A 256 9.09 -7.67 -6.66
N THR A 257 8.20 -7.19 -7.53
CA THR A 257 6.85 -7.77 -7.75
C THR A 257 6.94 -9.08 -8.53
N TYR A 258 7.87 -9.13 -9.49
CA TYR A 258 8.20 -10.32 -10.28
C TYR A 258 9.67 -10.67 -10.05
N PRO A 259 10.02 -11.13 -8.83
CA PRO A 259 11.38 -11.59 -8.61
C PRO A 259 11.66 -12.72 -9.62
N PRO A 260 12.85 -12.75 -10.24
CA PRO A 260 13.23 -13.92 -11.02
C PRO A 260 13.02 -15.14 -10.12
N THR A 261 12.31 -16.14 -10.61
CA THR A 261 12.02 -17.39 -9.89
C THR A 261 13.33 -18.08 -9.53
N ASP A 262 13.92 -17.67 -8.41
CA ASP A 262 14.99 -18.40 -7.76
C ASP A 262 14.29 -19.48 -6.93
N GLU A 263 14.17 -20.68 -7.51
CA GLU A 263 13.55 -21.85 -6.90
C GLU A 263 14.10 -22.09 -5.48
N LYS A 264 15.35 -21.70 -5.20
CA LYS A 264 15.97 -21.81 -3.88
C LYS A 264 15.39 -20.83 -2.86
N ALA A 265 15.08 -19.60 -3.27
CA ALA A 265 14.48 -18.60 -2.39
C ALA A 265 13.02 -18.97 -2.06
N ALA A 266 12.27 -19.43 -3.05
CA ALA A 266 10.90 -19.94 -2.88
C ALA A 266 10.86 -21.19 -1.98
N ALA A 267 11.78 -22.14 -2.18
CA ALA A 267 11.90 -23.33 -1.34
C ALA A 267 12.28 -22.99 0.11
N LYS A 268 13.13 -21.98 0.32
CA LYS A 268 13.51 -21.52 1.66
C LYS A 268 12.37 -20.81 2.39
N LEU A 269 11.59 -20.00 1.69
CA LEU A 269 10.37 -19.39 2.25
C LEU A 269 9.31 -20.44 2.60
N PHE A 270 9.10 -21.42 1.73
CA PHE A 270 8.19 -22.53 1.99
C PHE A 270 8.64 -23.35 3.21
N SER A 271 9.93 -23.72 3.29
CA SER A 271 10.44 -24.51 4.42
C SER A 271 10.32 -23.76 5.74
N THR A 272 10.54 -22.44 5.74
CA THR A 272 10.40 -21.60 6.93
C THR A 272 8.93 -21.51 7.37
N LYS A 273 8.00 -21.33 6.43
CA LYS A 273 6.55 -21.35 6.73
C LYS A 273 6.10 -22.73 7.24
N ALA A 274 6.52 -23.80 6.58
CA ALA A 274 6.19 -25.17 6.99
C ALA A 274 6.75 -25.51 8.38
N ALA A 275 7.97 -25.09 8.69
CA ALA A 275 8.56 -25.25 10.02
C ALA A 275 7.81 -24.43 11.09
N GLY A 276 7.38 -23.22 10.75
CA GLY A 276 6.56 -22.37 11.62
C GLY A 276 5.21 -23.03 11.97
N TYR A 277 4.45 -23.47 10.96
CA TYR A 277 3.19 -24.18 11.18
C TYR A 277 3.39 -25.49 11.94
N GLY A 278 4.43 -26.26 11.60
CA GLY A 278 4.76 -27.50 12.30
C GLY A 278 5.06 -27.26 13.79
N THR A 279 5.84 -26.23 14.10
CA THR A 279 6.18 -25.87 15.48
C THR A 279 4.95 -25.39 16.26
N PHE A 280 4.10 -24.57 15.64
CA PHE A 280 2.86 -24.10 16.25
C PHE A 280 1.93 -25.27 16.60
N VAL A 281 1.69 -26.19 15.66
CA VAL A 281 0.84 -27.37 15.90
C VAL A 281 1.42 -28.25 17.00
N LEU A 282 2.74 -28.45 17.02
CA LEU A 282 3.43 -29.19 18.08
C LEU A 282 3.23 -28.55 19.45
N LEU A 283 3.40 -27.23 19.56
CA LEU A 283 3.22 -26.50 20.81
C LEU A 283 1.77 -26.56 21.30
N VAL A 284 0.79 -26.43 20.40
CA VAL A 284 -0.63 -26.56 20.75
C VAL A 284 -0.92 -27.97 21.25
N TYR A 285 -0.44 -29.00 20.54
CA TYR A 285 -0.64 -30.39 20.93
C TYR A 285 -0.03 -30.71 22.30
N PHE A 286 1.22 -30.30 22.54
CA PHE A 286 1.86 -30.52 23.84
C PHE A 286 1.20 -29.72 24.96
N SER A 287 0.72 -28.51 24.69
CA SER A 287 -0.02 -27.70 25.66
C SER A 287 -1.34 -28.38 26.05
N LEU A 288 -2.09 -28.88 25.07
CA LEU A 288 -3.32 -29.64 25.32
C LEU A 288 -3.05 -30.94 26.09
N ALA A 289 -1.99 -31.67 25.74
CA ALA A 289 -1.58 -32.88 26.46
C ALA A 289 -1.18 -32.56 27.92
N ALA A 290 -0.44 -31.47 28.15
CA ALA A 290 -0.08 -31.03 29.49
C ALA A 290 -1.31 -30.66 30.32
N VAL A 291 -2.25 -29.90 29.75
CA VAL A 291 -3.53 -29.56 30.40
C VAL A 291 -4.33 -30.82 30.71
N TYR A 292 -4.42 -31.77 29.77
CA TYR A 292 -5.08 -33.05 30.00
C TYR A 292 -4.43 -33.82 31.16
N CYS A 293 -3.10 -33.92 31.18
CA CYS A 293 -2.38 -34.56 32.27
C CYS A 293 -2.61 -33.86 33.61
N MET A 294 -2.72 -32.53 33.65
CA MET A 294 -3.04 -31.78 34.88
C MET A 294 -4.49 -32.01 35.33
N CYS A 295 -5.46 -32.01 34.41
CA CYS A 295 -6.87 -32.21 34.72
C CYS A 295 -7.17 -33.64 35.20
N TYR A 296 -6.47 -34.63 34.66
CA TYR A 296 -6.64 -36.05 34.99
C TYR A 296 -5.54 -36.57 35.92
N MET A 297 -4.71 -35.69 36.49
CA MET A 297 -3.76 -36.10 37.51
C MET A 297 -4.57 -36.63 38.70
N PRO A 298 -4.44 -37.93 39.06
CA PRO A 298 -5.09 -38.42 40.25
C PRO A 298 -4.42 -37.70 41.42
N PHE A 299 -5.11 -36.70 41.98
CA PHE A 299 -4.73 -36.17 43.28
C PHE A 299 -4.71 -37.37 44.21
N LYS A 300 -3.49 -37.76 44.64
CA LYS A 300 -3.36 -38.65 45.79
C LYS A 300 -4.22 -38.00 46.85
N GLN A 301 -5.25 -38.72 47.30
CA GLN A 301 -6.15 -38.27 48.35
C GLN A 301 -5.30 -38.10 49.60
N ASP A 302 -4.68 -36.93 49.75
CA ASP A 302 -3.96 -36.60 50.96
C ASP A 302 -4.98 -36.70 52.09
N THR A 303 -4.63 -37.57 53.02
CA THR A 303 -5.42 -38.03 54.18
C THR A 303 -5.85 -36.90 55.13
N LEU A 304 -5.60 -35.64 54.77
CA LEU A 304 -6.02 -34.42 55.45
C LEU A 304 -7.42 -33.93 55.04
N LEU A 305 -7.93 -34.27 53.84
CA LEU A 305 -9.25 -33.81 53.37
C LEU A 305 -10.43 -34.72 53.78
N TYR A 306 -10.15 -35.94 54.25
CA TYR A 306 -11.18 -36.89 54.73
C TYR A 306 -11.32 -36.93 56.26
N GLY A 307 -10.76 -35.96 56.98
CA GLY A 307 -10.87 -35.87 58.45
C GLY A 307 -12.21 -35.35 59.00
N SER A 308 -13.22 -35.06 58.17
CA SER A 308 -14.47 -34.42 58.63
C SER A 308 -15.76 -35.09 58.13
N LYS A 309 -15.93 -36.38 58.41
CA LYS A 309 -17.26 -36.91 58.74
C LYS A 309 -17.15 -37.84 59.94
N LYS A 310 -17.21 -37.26 61.15
CA LYS A 310 -17.71 -37.98 62.31
C LYS A 310 -19.22 -38.03 62.17
N GLU A 311 -19.73 -39.17 61.74
CA GLU A 311 -21.14 -39.51 61.90
C GLU A 311 -21.44 -39.58 63.41
N GLN A 312 -22.44 -38.83 63.85
CA GLN A 312 -23.14 -39.01 65.12
C GLN A 312 -24.26 -40.02 64.92
#